data_AF-A0A926A274-F1
#
_entry.id   AF-A0A926A274-F1
#
_cell.length_a   1.000
_cell.length_b   1.000
_cell.length_c   1.000
_cell.angle_alpha   90.00
_cell.angle_beta   90.00
_cell.angle_gamma   90.00
#
_symmetry.space_group_name_H-M   'P 1'
#
loop_
_entity.id
_entity.type
_entity.pdbx_description
1 polymer ?
#
loop_
_entity_poly.entity_id
_entity_poly.type
_entity_poly.pdbx_seq_one_letter_code
_entity_poly.pdbx_strand_id
1 'polypeptide(L)' 'MAEQLDDPRWAHSRLSPIGAGRSNLTYRVDSAAGSVVLRRPPVGQVAATAHDMDRERRVISGLESTAVPVPRV' A
#
# COMPACT_ATOMS: atom_id res chain seq x y z
N MET A 1 -11.85 1.17 -1.72
CA MET A 1 -11.02 0.44 -2.71
C MET A 1 -11.68 0.35 -4.07
N ALA A 2 -12.89 -0.20 -4.21
CA ALA A 2 -13.58 -0.25 -5.51
C ALA A 2 -13.70 1.12 -6.20
N GLU A 3 -14.13 2.16 -5.47
CA GLU A 3 -14.23 3.52 -5.99
C GLU A 3 -12.86 4.15 -6.30
N GLN A 4 -11.86 3.91 -5.45
CA GLN A 4 -10.51 4.47 -5.61
C GLN A 4 -9.73 3.83 -6.76
N LEU A 5 -10.04 2.57 -7.08
CA LEU A 5 -9.39 1.80 -8.14
C LEU A 5 -10.27 1.68 -9.39
N ASP A 6 -11.47 2.29 -9.37
CA ASP A 6 -12.48 2.18 -10.43
C ASP A 6 -12.72 0.73 -10.91
N ASP A 7 -12.74 -0.22 -9.97
CA ASP A 7 -12.96 -1.65 -10.27
C ASP A 7 -13.84 -2.29 -9.18
N PRO A 8 -15.08 -2.69 -9.52
CA PRO A 8 -16.05 -3.21 -8.56
C PRO A 8 -15.63 -4.54 -7.92
N ARG A 9 -14.68 -5.28 -8.52
CA ARG A 9 -14.19 -6.54 -7.94
C ARG A 9 -13.46 -6.34 -6.61
N TRP A 10 -13.05 -5.12 -6.29
CA TRP A 10 -12.51 -4.74 -4.98
C TRP A 10 -13.58 -4.44 -3.92
N ALA A 11 -14.88 -4.45 -4.25
CA ALA A 11 -15.95 -4.10 -3.31
C ALA A 11 -15.97 -5.04 -2.09
N HIS A 12 -15.65 -6.32 -2.31
CA HIS A 12 -15.55 -7.33 -1.26
C HIS A 12 -14.09 -7.75 -1.08
N SER A 13 -13.37 -6.97 -0.28
CA SER A 13 -11.95 -7.21 0.01
C SER A 13 -11.75 -7.73 1.43
N ARG A 14 -10.89 -8.74 1.58
CA ARG A 14 -10.43 -9.24 2.89
C ARG A 14 -9.07 -8.64 3.22
N LEU A 15 -8.94 -8.07 4.41
CA LEU A 15 -7.68 -7.54 4.91
C LEU A 15 -7.04 -8.50 5.90
N SER A 16 -5.73 -8.72 5.80
CA SER A 16 -4.93 -9.46 6.77
C SER A 16 -3.67 -8.65 7.12
N PRO A 17 -3.41 -8.36 8.40
CA PRO A 17 -2.23 -7.58 8.80
C PRO A 17 -0.94 -8.33 8.48
N ILE A 18 0.08 -7.58 8.05
CA ILE A 18 1.44 -8.08 7.84
C ILE A 18 2.36 -7.43 8.89
N GLY A 19 2.87 -8.24 9.80
CA GLY A 19 3.78 -7.80 10.86
C GLY A 19 3.15 -6.87 11.89
N ALA A 20 4.00 -6.24 12.72
CA ALA A 20 3.57 -5.41 13.85
C ALA A 20 3.40 -3.90 13.53
N GLY A 21 3.57 -3.50 12.26
CA GLY A 21 3.10 -2.21 11.73
C GLY A 21 3.51 -0.93 12.48
N ARG A 22 4.73 -0.82 13.01
CA ARG A 22 5.14 0.35 13.81
C ARG A 22 5.33 1.65 13.01
N SER A 23 5.98 1.58 11.85
CA SER A 23 6.20 2.75 10.98
C SER A 23 5.09 2.94 9.95
N ASN A 24 4.62 1.89 9.29
CA ASN A 24 3.43 1.95 8.45
C ASN A 24 2.60 0.70 8.70
N LEU A 25 1.28 0.87 8.75
CA LEU A 25 0.37 -0.25 8.78
C LEU A 25 0.42 -0.92 7.41
N THR A 26 0.71 -2.21 7.38
CA THR A 26 0.82 -3.00 6.16
C THR A 26 -0.19 -4.14 6.21
N TYR A 27 -0.96 -4.29 5.14
CA TYR A 27 -1.98 -5.33 5.02
C TYR A 27 -1.84 -6.06 3.69
N ARG A 28 -2.07 -7.37 3.68
CA ARG A 28 -2.50 -8.07 2.47
C ARG A 28 -3.97 -7.78 2.26
N VAL A 29 -4.33 -7.41 1.03
CA VAL A 29 -5.71 -7.25 0.60
C VAL A 29 -5.99 -8.29 -0.47
N ASP A 30 -6.95 -9.16 -0.22
CA ASP A 30 -7.39 -10.20 -1.16
C ASP A 30 -8.80 -9.86 -1.65
N SER A 31 -9.01 -9.87 -2.98
CA SER A 31 -10.32 -9.64 -3.62
C SER A 31 -10.50 -10.48 -4.88
N ALA A 32 -11.66 -10.36 -5.53
CA ALA A 32 -11.91 -11.00 -6.83
C ALA A 32 -11.04 -10.41 -7.98
N ALA A 33 -10.44 -9.24 -7.79
CA ALA A 33 -9.50 -8.65 -8.75
C ALA A 33 -8.08 -9.18 -8.60
N GLY A 34 -7.76 -9.82 -7.47
CA GLY A 34 -6.44 -10.32 -7.13
C GLY A 34 -6.01 -9.93 -5.71
N SER A 35 -4.70 -10.04 -5.46
CA SER A 35 -4.09 -9.73 -4.17
C SER A 35 -3.11 -8.57 -4.29
N VAL A 36 -3.18 -7.62 -3.36
CA VAL A 36 -2.27 -6.47 -3.28
C VAL A 36 -1.77 -6.26 -1.85
N VAL A 37 -0.69 -5.50 -1.70
CA VAL A 37 -0.23 -5.01 -0.39
C VAL A 37 -0.65 -3.56 -0.23
N LEU A 38 -1.45 -3.28 0.80
CA LEU A 38 -1.83 -1.93 1.19
C LEU A 38 -0.91 -1.43 2.29
N ARG A 39 -0.32 -0.25 2.09
CA ARG A 39 0.50 0.45 3.07
C ARG A 39 -0.11 1.80 3.36
N ARG A 40 -0.21 2.16 4.64
CA ARG A 40 -0.71 3.47 5.07
C ARG A 40 -0.04 3.96 6.35
N PRO A 41 -0.04 5.28 6.59
CA PRO A 41 0.37 5.83 7.88
C PRO A 41 -0.45 5.26 9.05
N PRO A 42 0.13 5.16 10.25
CA PRO A 42 -0.60 4.79 11.46
C PRO A 42 -1.71 5.80 11.76
N VAL A 43 -2.69 5.38 12.56
CA VAL A 43 -3.81 6.22 12.98
C VAL A 43 -3.40 6.99 14.24
N GLY A 44 -3.57 8.31 14.29
CA GLY A 44 -3.27 9.13 15.48
C GLY A 44 -2.43 10.38 15.19
N GLN A 45 -1.77 10.93 16.22
CA GLN A 45 -0.81 12.03 16.05
C GLN A 45 0.45 11.48 15.36
N VAL A 46 0.54 11.74 14.06
CA VAL A 46 1.65 11.31 13.21
C VAL A 46 2.54 12.52 12.94
N ALA A 47 3.85 12.40 13.14
CA ALA A 47 4.79 13.44 12.73
C ALA A 47 4.65 13.68 11.22
N ALA A 48 4.38 14.93 10.82
CA ALA A 48 3.85 15.28 9.49
C ALA A 48 4.67 14.75 8.29
N THR A 49 5.98 14.52 8.45
CA THR A 49 6.89 14.13 7.35
C THR A 49 7.38 12.68 7.43
N ALA A 50 7.18 12.00 8.57
CA ALA A 50 7.75 10.68 8.81
C ALA A 50 7.06 9.57 8.00
N HIS A 51 5.83 9.81 7.54
CA HIS A 51 4.97 8.80 6.89
C HIS A 51 4.42 9.26 5.54
N ASP A 52 5.25 9.97 4.77
CA ASP A 52 4.94 10.45 3.42
C ASP A 52 4.95 9.28 2.42
N MET A 53 3.76 8.75 2.13
CA MET A 53 3.58 7.65 1.18
C MET A 53 3.82 8.08 -0.28
N ASP A 54 3.69 9.37 -0.61
CA ASP A 54 3.97 9.87 -1.96
C ASP A 54 5.47 9.87 -2.24
N ARG A 55 6.29 10.17 -1.22
CA ARG A 55 7.74 10.01 -1.32
C ARG A 55 8.12 8.54 -1.47
N GLU A 56 7.50 7.63 -0.72
CA GLU A 56 7.75 6.18 -0.84
C GLU A 56 7.40 5.69 -2.26
N ARG A 57 6.22 6.05 -2.77
CA ARG A 57 5.80 5.74 -4.14
C ARG A 57 6.79 6.28 -5.16
N ARG A 58 7.20 7.55 -5.06
CA ARG A 58 8.15 8.18 -6.00
C ARG A 58 9.48 7.43 -6.07
N VAL A 59 10.01 7.01 -4.92
CA VAL A 59 11.24 6.22 -4.86
C VAL A 59 11.03 4.85 -5.52
N ILE A 60 9.94 4.15 -5.20
CA ILE A 60 9.66 2.82 -5.78
C ILE A 60 9.48 2.90 -7.30
N SER A 61 8.64 3.82 -7.79
CA SER A 61 8.43 4.03 -9.23
C SER A 61 9.72 4.40 -9.95
N GLY A 62 10.61 5.20 -9.33
CA GLY A 62 11.90 5.55 -9.91
C GLY A 62 12.84 4.35 -10.10
N LEU A 63 12.65 3.28 -9.32
CA LEU A 63 13.46 2.06 -9.39
C LEU A 63 12.91 1.02 -10.38
N GLU A 64 11.69 1.17 -10.91
CA GLU A 64 11.04 0.18 -11.79
C GLU A 64 11.86 -0.16 -13.05
N SER A 65 12.64 0.80 -13.56
CA SER A 65 13.48 0.62 -14.76
C SER A 65 14.89 0.08 -14.47
N THR A 66 15.19 -0.22 -13.20
CA THR A 66 16.52 -0.66 -12.75
C THR A 66 16.56 -2.17 -12.51
N ALA A 67 17.75 -2.72 -12.24
CA ALA A 67 17.90 -4.11 -11.83
C ALA A 67 17.43 -4.38 -10.38
N VAL A 68 17.05 -3.35 -9.62
CA VAL A 68 16.58 -3.50 -8.23
C VAL A 68 15.15 -4.04 -8.25
N PRO A 69 14.87 -5.21 -7.63
CA PRO A 69 13.53 -5.76 -7.60
C PRO A 69 12.62 -4.89 -6.71
N VAL A 70 11.58 -4.34 -7.33
CA VAL A 70 10.56 -3.53 -6.66
C VAL A 70 9.15 -4.00 -7.02
N PRO A 71 8.15 -3.81 -6.13
CA PRO A 71 6.76 -4.06 -6.48
C PRO A 71 6.27 -3.04 -7.51
N ARG A 72 5.26 -3.42 -8.30
CA ARG A 72 4.48 -2.47 -9.11
C ARG A 72 3.62 -1.61 -8.19
N VAL A 73 3.62 -0.29 -8.39
CA VAL A 73 2.91 0.69 -7.53
C VAL A 73 2.06 1.69 -8.32
#